data_AF-A0A9X0CDX8-F1
#
_entry.id   AF-A0A9X0CDX8-F1
#
_cell.length_a   1.000
_cell.length_b   1.000
_cell.length_c   1.000
_cell.angle_alpha   90.00
_cell.angle_beta   90.00
_cell.angle_gamma   90.00
#
_symmetry.space_group_name_H-M   'P 1'
#
loop_
_entity.id
_entity.type
_entity.pdbx_description
1 polymer ?
#
loop_
_entity_poly.entity_id
_entity_poly.type
_entity_poly.pdbx_seq_one_letter_code
_entity_poly.pdbx_strand_id
1 'polypeptide(L)'
;MGNESTKTKSTKAQKPVVVTSGGKTGDDTKHVLFLYKPLSEDPERSSEIMEYFYDALNQVKPVGCVAISMKNAVNLSEHDRESIKNRTSQWLIAPNNVVLLCISANQTDQMPREDFTDDNGKLPSKIFPLCFGSEIPSLWPECYSVGLASLEKIERPNDFEGEGLDTLVAAIRGVE
;
A
#
# COMPACT_ATOMS: atom_id res chain seq x y z
N MET A 1 -8.53 -13.62 -60.53
CA MET A 1 -9.27 -12.38 -60.21
C MET A 1 -10.36 -12.80 -59.23
N GLY A 2 -10.46 -12.35 -57.98
CA GLY A 2 -9.97 -11.16 -57.31
C GLY A 2 -11.14 -10.57 -56.52
N ASN A 3 -11.05 -10.65 -55.17
CA ASN A 3 -11.65 -9.77 -54.14
C ASN A 3 -13.19 -9.82 -53.96
N GLU A 4 -13.83 -9.64 -52.80
CA GLU A 4 -13.46 -9.31 -51.40
C GLU A 4 -14.71 -9.45 -50.49
N SER A 5 -14.50 -9.69 -49.18
CA SER A 5 -15.12 -9.09 -47.98
C SER A 5 -16.67 -8.99 -47.85
N THR A 6 -17.35 -9.29 -46.74
CA THR A 6 -17.05 -9.04 -45.31
C THR A 6 -17.84 -9.97 -44.39
N LYS A 7 -17.17 -10.40 -43.30
CA LYS A 7 -17.70 -11.18 -42.17
C LYS A 7 -17.89 -10.22 -40.99
N THR A 8 -19.13 -9.96 -40.58
CA THR A 8 -19.43 -9.18 -39.37
C THR A 8 -19.45 -10.11 -38.16
N LYS A 9 -18.41 -10.04 -37.31
CA LYS A 9 -18.31 -10.75 -36.03
C LYS A 9 -18.81 -9.84 -34.91
N SER A 10 -19.75 -10.37 -34.13
CA SER A 10 -20.27 -9.83 -32.88
C SER A 10 -19.14 -9.43 -31.91
N THR A 11 -19.12 -8.16 -31.50
CA THR A 11 -18.22 -7.64 -30.47
C THR A 11 -18.73 -8.08 -29.10
N LYS A 12 -18.18 -9.17 -28.55
CA LYS A 12 -18.31 -9.52 -27.14
C LYS A 12 -17.09 -8.96 -26.42
N ALA A 13 -17.31 -8.08 -25.45
CA ALA A 13 -16.28 -7.45 -24.64
C ALA A 13 -15.28 -8.49 -24.13
N GLN A 14 -13.99 -8.27 -24.43
CA GLN A 14 -12.90 -9.09 -23.93
C GLN A 14 -12.72 -8.77 -22.44
N LYS A 15 -12.86 -9.80 -21.59
CA LYS A 15 -12.30 -9.78 -20.24
C LYS A 15 -10.78 -9.54 -20.34
N PRO A 16 -10.15 -8.77 -19.44
CA PRO A 16 -8.72 -8.59 -19.47
C PRO A 16 -8.04 -9.97 -19.37
N VAL A 17 -7.24 -10.30 -20.37
CA VAL A 17 -6.39 -11.48 -20.37
C VAL A 17 -5.28 -11.19 -19.36
N VAL A 18 -5.32 -11.90 -18.23
CA VAL A 18 -4.17 -12.00 -17.32
C VAL A 18 -3.05 -12.67 -18.12
N VAL A 19 -2.06 -11.88 -18.51
CA VAL A 19 -0.84 -12.38 -19.14
C VAL A 19 0.05 -12.95 -18.03
N THR A 20 -0.02 -14.25 -17.81
CA THR A 20 1.03 -14.99 -17.10
C THR A 20 2.20 -15.20 -18.06
N SER A 21 3.14 -14.26 -18.10
CA SER A 21 4.44 -14.51 -18.73
C SER A 21 5.31 -15.30 -17.75
N GLY A 22 5.50 -16.59 -18.04
CA GLY A 22 6.39 -17.47 -17.30
C GLY A 22 7.83 -16.96 -17.30
N GLY A 23 8.34 -16.69 -16.11
CA GLY A 23 9.73 -16.35 -15.86
C GLY A 23 10.07 -16.65 -14.41
N LYS A 24 10.27 -17.93 -14.08
CA LYS A 24 11.03 -18.40 -12.90
C LYS A 24 10.84 -17.59 -11.60
N THR A 25 9.61 -17.39 -11.14
CA THR A 25 9.34 -16.68 -9.88
C THR A 25 9.33 -17.68 -8.73
N GLY A 26 10.40 -17.69 -7.93
CA GLY A 26 10.15 -17.67 -6.48
C GLY A 26 9.27 -16.44 -6.24
N ASP A 27 8.27 -16.56 -5.39
CA ASP A 27 7.24 -15.54 -5.18
C ASP A 27 7.87 -14.23 -4.65
N ASP A 28 8.44 -13.41 -5.54
CA ASP A 28 9.09 -12.12 -5.21
C ASP A 28 8.05 -11.03 -4.87
N THR A 29 6.76 -11.41 -4.86
CA THR A 29 5.67 -10.54 -4.46
C THR A 29 5.83 -10.17 -3.00
N LYS A 30 5.88 -8.86 -2.72
CA LYS A 30 5.87 -8.36 -1.36
C LYS A 30 4.44 -8.27 -0.85
N HIS A 31 4.14 -8.96 0.24
CA HIS A 31 2.83 -8.88 0.89
C HIS A 31 2.85 -7.81 1.96
N VAL A 32 1.83 -6.95 1.96
CA VAL A 32 1.79 -5.83 2.90
C VAL A 32 0.74 -6.05 3.99
N LEU A 33 1.16 -5.82 5.24
CA LEU A 33 0.27 -5.53 6.37
C LEU A 33 0.15 -4.01 6.52
N PHE A 34 -1.07 -3.51 6.41
CA PHE A 34 -1.40 -2.11 6.62
C PHE A 34 -1.78 -1.87 8.07
N LEU A 35 -1.10 -0.92 8.70
CA LEU A 35 -1.42 -0.41 10.02
C LEU A 35 -1.82 1.05 9.84
N TYR A 36 -3.07 1.40 10.13
CA TYR A 36 -3.58 2.74 9.90
C TYR A 36 -4.51 3.19 11.03
N LYS A 37 -4.68 4.51 11.15
CA LYS A 37 -5.81 5.12 11.89
C LYS A 37 -6.69 5.83 10.88
N PRO A 38 -7.98 6.09 11.22
CA PRO A 38 -8.85 6.88 10.37
C PRO A 38 -8.17 8.20 10.01
N LEU A 39 -7.97 8.41 8.71
CA LEU A 39 -7.25 9.56 8.15
C LEU A 39 -8.13 10.82 8.13
N SER A 40 -9.44 10.66 8.24
CA SER A 40 -10.48 11.69 8.27
C SER A 40 -11.40 11.49 9.48
N GLU A 41 -12.11 12.55 9.87
CA GLU A 41 -13.15 12.48 10.91
C GLU A 41 -14.35 11.61 10.47
N ASP A 42 -14.56 11.51 9.15
CA ASP A 42 -15.51 10.58 8.53
C ASP A 42 -14.86 9.20 8.33
N PRO A 43 -15.29 8.15 9.07
CA PRO A 43 -14.74 6.81 8.94
C PRO A 43 -15.01 6.16 7.58
N GLU A 44 -16.17 6.43 6.96
CA GLU A 44 -16.51 5.86 5.66
C GLU A 44 -15.56 6.39 4.58
N ARG A 45 -15.31 7.70 4.62
CA ARG A 45 -14.34 8.34 3.73
C ARG A 45 -12.91 7.84 3.96
N SER A 46 -12.52 7.61 5.21
CA SER A 46 -11.22 7.00 5.51
C SER A 46 -11.07 5.62 4.89
N SER A 47 -12.09 4.76 5.05
CA SER A 47 -12.09 3.42 4.45
C SER A 47 -12.02 3.47 2.93
N GLU A 48 -12.76 4.37 2.30
CA GLU A 48 -12.75 4.55 0.85
C GLU A 48 -11.38 5.01 0.32
N ILE A 49 -10.75 6.00 0.96
CA ILE A 49 -9.40 6.47 0.60
C ILE A 49 -8.38 5.33 0.72
N MET A 50 -8.50 4.52 1.77
CA MET A 50 -7.62 3.37 1.97
C MET A 50 -7.84 2.30 0.89
N GLU A 51 -9.08 2.02 0.49
CA GLU A 51 -9.40 1.13 -0.62
C GLU A 51 -8.78 1.62 -1.93
N TYR A 52 -8.92 2.90 -2.25
CA TYR A 52 -8.28 3.49 -3.43
C TYR A 52 -6.75 3.37 -3.37
N PHE A 53 -6.15 3.52 -2.19
CA PHE A 53 -4.71 3.34 -2.02
C PHE A 53 -4.27 1.88 -2.22
N TYR A 54 -5.04 0.91 -1.74
CA TYR A 54 -4.77 -0.51 -1.95
C TYR A 54 -4.81 -0.86 -3.43
N ASP A 55 -5.82 -0.37 -4.13
CA ASP A 55 -5.97 -0.55 -5.56
C ASP A 55 -4.83 0.09 -6.33
N ALA A 56 -4.39 1.29 -5.94
CA ALA A 56 -3.26 1.97 -6.56
C ALA A 56 -2.01 1.09 -6.46
N LEU A 57 -1.67 0.61 -5.26
CA LEU A 57 -0.50 -0.25 -5.01
C LEU A 57 -0.58 -1.60 -5.72
N ASN A 58 -1.76 -2.23 -5.78
CA ASN A 58 -1.97 -3.48 -6.52
C ASN A 58 -1.82 -3.30 -8.05
N GLN A 59 -2.01 -2.08 -8.55
CA GLN A 59 -1.87 -1.74 -9.97
C GLN A 59 -0.45 -1.33 -10.38
N VAL A 60 0.46 -1.09 -9.41
CA VAL A 60 1.83 -0.65 -9.71
C VAL A 60 2.58 -1.68 -10.53
N LYS A 61 3.44 -1.20 -11.44
CA LYS A 61 4.21 -2.03 -12.35
C LYS A 61 5.57 -2.44 -11.75
N PRO A 62 6.01 -3.71 -11.95
CA PRO A 62 5.28 -4.79 -12.61
C PRO A 62 4.14 -5.31 -11.74
N VAL A 63 2.96 -5.52 -12.34
CA VAL A 63 1.76 -5.95 -11.62
C VAL A 63 2.05 -7.22 -10.82
N GLY A 64 1.65 -7.23 -9.55
CA GLY A 64 1.92 -8.33 -8.62
C GLY A 64 3.28 -8.26 -7.93
N CYS A 65 4.07 -7.18 -8.09
CA CYS A 65 5.28 -6.98 -7.27
C CYS A 65 4.97 -6.64 -5.81
N VAL A 66 3.83 -6.03 -5.58
CA VAL A 66 3.27 -5.74 -4.25
C VAL A 66 1.83 -6.24 -4.26
N ALA A 67 1.44 -6.95 -3.20
CA ALA A 67 0.10 -7.48 -3.06
C ALA A 67 -0.49 -7.08 -1.71
N ILE A 68 -1.68 -6.51 -1.78
CA ILE A 68 -2.45 -6.06 -0.61
C ILE A 68 -3.79 -6.75 -0.62
N SER A 69 -4.17 -7.25 0.55
CA SER A 69 -5.50 -7.77 0.83
C SER A 69 -6.13 -6.91 1.91
N MET A 70 -7.40 -6.56 1.77
CA MET A 70 -8.15 -5.84 2.82
C MET A 70 -8.12 -6.54 4.17
N LYS A 71 -7.98 -7.89 4.19
CA LYS A 71 -7.84 -8.68 5.43
C LYS A 71 -6.54 -8.39 6.19
N ASN A 72 -5.56 -7.81 5.50
CA ASN A 72 -4.27 -7.38 6.02
C ASN A 72 -4.24 -5.87 6.27
N ALA A 73 -5.39 -5.20 6.34
CA ALA A 73 -5.51 -3.85 6.86
C ALA A 73 -6.01 -3.90 8.30
N VAL A 74 -5.32 -3.18 9.19
CA VAL A 74 -5.59 -3.14 10.62
C VAL A 74 -5.80 -1.70 11.03
N ASN A 75 -7.03 -1.40 11.45
CA ASN A 75 -7.36 -0.14 12.09
C ASN A 75 -6.84 -0.15 13.53
N LEU A 76 -5.83 0.65 13.83
CA LEU A 76 -5.22 0.69 15.17
C LEU A 76 -6.16 1.25 16.25
N SER A 77 -7.27 1.89 15.87
CA SER A 77 -8.28 2.35 16.83
C SER A 77 -9.19 1.23 17.35
N GLU A 78 -9.22 0.09 16.67
CA GLU A 78 -10.10 -1.05 16.99
C GLU A 78 -9.39 -2.17 17.78
N HIS A 79 -8.06 -2.06 17.92
CA HIS A 79 -7.23 -3.09 18.51
C HIS A 79 -6.35 -2.50 19.61
N ASP A 80 -6.12 -3.28 20.67
CA ASP A 80 -5.16 -2.90 21.69
C ASP A 80 -3.70 -3.01 21.19
N ARG A 81 -2.82 -2.30 21.89
CA ARG A 81 -1.40 -2.20 21.52
C ARG A 81 -0.65 -3.54 21.53
N GLU A 82 -0.99 -4.45 22.44
CA GLU A 82 -0.33 -5.77 22.52
C GLU A 82 -0.73 -6.64 21.32
N SER A 83 -2.02 -6.65 20.98
CA SER A 83 -2.54 -7.34 19.80
C SER A 83 -1.89 -6.86 18.49
N ILE A 84 -1.73 -5.54 18.33
CA ILE A 84 -1.05 -4.93 17.17
C ILE A 84 0.41 -5.38 17.11
N LYS A 85 1.14 -5.30 18.23
CA LYS A 85 2.55 -5.73 18.30
C LYS A 85 2.71 -7.20 17.97
N ASN A 86 1.90 -8.07 18.56
CA ASN A 86 1.97 -9.51 18.31
C ASN A 86 1.69 -9.84 16.84
N ARG A 87 0.63 -9.25 16.26
CA ARG A 87 0.30 -9.45 14.84
C ARG A 87 1.42 -8.95 13.92
N THR A 88 1.99 -7.79 14.21
CA THR A 88 3.09 -7.20 13.43
C THR A 88 4.33 -8.08 13.49
N SER A 89 4.73 -8.52 14.69
CA SER A 89 5.87 -9.42 14.87
C SER A 89 5.66 -10.75 14.16
N GLN A 90 4.47 -11.36 14.26
CA GLN A 90 4.15 -12.61 13.56
C GLN A 90 4.17 -12.44 12.04
N TRP A 91 3.66 -11.32 11.53
CA TRP A 91 3.65 -11.03 10.10
C TRP A 91 5.06 -10.92 9.52
N LEU A 92 5.97 -10.24 10.23
CA LEU A 92 7.34 -9.97 9.81
C LEU A 92 8.27 -11.20 9.86
N ILE A 93 7.81 -12.34 10.40
CA ILE A 93 8.57 -13.61 10.33
C ILE A 93 8.73 -14.07 8.87
N ALA A 94 7.72 -13.82 8.03
CA ALA A 94 7.77 -14.21 6.63
C ALA A 94 8.69 -13.26 5.82
N PRO A 95 9.58 -13.80 4.96
CA PRO A 95 10.62 -13.02 4.31
C PRO A 95 10.06 -11.93 3.36
N ASN A 96 8.99 -12.24 2.62
CA ASN A 96 8.38 -11.32 1.66
C ASN A 96 7.29 -10.44 2.26
N ASN A 97 7.10 -10.49 3.58
CA ASN A 97 6.12 -9.68 4.26
C ASN A 97 6.74 -8.36 4.72
N VAL A 98 6.02 -7.26 4.44
CA VAL A 98 6.37 -5.91 4.87
C VAL A 98 5.18 -5.28 5.59
N VAL A 99 5.43 -4.19 6.30
CA VAL A 99 4.41 -3.42 7.00
C VAL A 99 4.40 -2.00 6.45
N LEU A 100 3.23 -1.50 6.06
CA LEU A 100 3.00 -0.08 5.79
C LEU A 100 2.29 0.56 6.98
N LEU A 101 2.96 1.50 7.63
CA LEU A 101 2.43 2.26 8.76
C LEU A 101 1.94 3.62 8.26
N CYS A 102 0.62 3.74 8.12
CA CYS A 102 -0.06 4.91 7.57
C CYS A 102 -0.29 5.96 8.66
N ILE A 103 0.50 7.02 8.61
CA ILE A 103 0.53 8.11 9.59
C ILE A 103 -0.12 9.34 8.96
N SER A 104 -1.18 9.85 9.60
CA SER A 104 -1.68 11.18 9.27
C SER A 104 -0.78 12.24 9.91
N ALA A 105 -0.41 13.27 9.15
CA ALA A 105 0.45 14.36 9.64
C ALA A 105 -0.09 15.02 10.92
N ASN A 106 -1.41 15.01 11.11
CA ASN A 106 -2.09 15.60 12.27
C ASN A 106 -2.30 14.61 13.42
N GLN A 107 -1.84 13.37 13.29
CA GLN A 107 -2.09 12.28 14.27
C GLN A 107 -0.80 11.58 14.70
N THR A 108 0.34 12.26 14.62
CA THR A 108 1.66 11.67 14.88
C THR A 108 1.81 11.19 16.32
N ASP A 109 1.17 11.89 17.27
CA ASP A 109 1.14 11.52 18.69
C ASP A 109 0.31 10.25 18.95
N GLN A 110 -0.56 9.88 18.00
CA GLN A 110 -1.43 8.72 18.12
C GLN A 110 -0.77 7.42 17.65
N MET A 111 0.39 7.51 17.00
CA MET A 111 1.25 6.39 16.62
C MET A 111 2.69 6.71 17.06
N PRO A 112 3.01 6.49 18.34
CA PRO A 112 4.35 6.75 18.84
C PRO A 112 5.36 5.85 18.11
N ARG A 113 6.50 6.43 17.69
CA ARG A 113 7.54 5.70 16.96
C ARG A 113 8.09 4.53 17.76
N GLU A 114 8.16 4.69 19.07
CA GLU A 114 8.70 3.71 20.04
C GLU A 114 7.89 2.41 20.06
N ASP A 115 6.65 2.43 19.55
CA ASP A 115 5.80 1.25 19.49
C ASP A 115 6.23 0.27 18.41
N PHE A 116 7.01 0.75 17.43
CA PHE A 116 7.39 0.01 16.23
C PHE A 116 8.90 -0.20 16.11
N THR A 117 9.70 0.36 17.03
CA THR A 117 11.14 0.19 17.06
C THR A 117 11.58 -1.03 17.85
N ASP A 118 12.75 -1.56 17.53
CA ASP A 118 13.42 -2.58 18.32
C ASP A 118 13.96 -2.03 19.65
N ASP A 119 14.58 -2.91 20.45
CA ASP A 119 15.19 -2.57 21.75
C ASP A 119 16.31 -1.52 21.65
N ASN A 120 16.86 -1.28 20.45
CA ASN A 120 17.87 -0.25 20.18
C ASN A 120 17.24 1.06 19.68
N GLY A 121 15.90 1.16 19.64
CA GLY A 121 15.19 2.33 19.12
C GLY A 121 15.24 2.44 17.59
N LYS A 122 15.63 1.38 16.88
CA LYS A 122 15.71 1.34 15.43
C LYS A 122 14.43 0.77 14.84
N LEU A 123 13.91 1.41 13.80
CA LEU A 123 12.78 0.87 13.05
C LEU A 123 13.25 -0.35 12.23
N PRO A 124 12.57 -1.51 12.32
CA PRO A 124 12.88 -2.66 11.46
C PRO A 124 12.81 -2.28 9.98
N SER A 125 13.74 -2.80 9.17
CA SER A 125 13.85 -2.47 7.74
C SER A 125 12.65 -2.88 6.89
N LYS A 126 11.77 -3.73 7.42
CA LYS A 126 10.54 -4.20 6.77
C LYS A 126 9.31 -3.35 7.13
N ILE A 127 9.46 -2.33 7.98
CA ILE A 127 8.39 -1.39 8.34
C ILE A 127 8.64 -0.07 7.61
N PHE A 128 7.63 0.36 6.87
CA PHE A 128 7.64 1.55 6.03
C PHE A 128 6.62 2.54 6.59
N PRO A 129 7.06 3.60 7.29
CA PRO A 129 6.20 4.69 7.69
C PRO A 129 5.80 5.49 6.45
N LEU A 130 4.51 5.80 6.32
CA LEU A 130 3.93 6.46 5.18
C LEU A 130 3.06 7.63 5.65
N CYS A 131 3.32 8.83 5.14
CA CYS A 131 2.51 10.01 5.32
C CYS A 131 1.73 10.30 4.05
N PHE A 132 0.42 10.49 4.20
CA PHE A 132 -0.43 10.93 3.08
C PHE A 132 -0.23 12.41 2.75
N GLY A 133 0.18 13.24 3.71
CA GLY A 133 0.41 14.66 3.51
C GLY A 133 1.71 14.97 2.78
N SER A 134 1.84 16.23 2.31
CA SER A 134 3.06 16.76 1.69
C SER A 134 4.21 17.00 2.68
N GLU A 135 3.91 17.09 3.97
CA GLU A 135 4.91 17.30 5.02
C GLU A 135 5.16 16.02 5.80
N ILE A 136 6.44 15.69 6.01
CA ILE A 136 6.86 14.55 6.81
C ILE A 136 6.80 14.95 8.29
N PRO A 137 6.11 14.17 9.14
CA PRO A 137 6.14 14.37 10.58
C PRO A 137 7.56 14.38 11.16
N SER A 138 7.85 15.33 12.05
CA SER A 138 9.14 15.41 12.75
C SER A 138 9.45 14.17 13.59
N LEU A 139 8.42 13.51 14.14
CA LEU A 139 8.53 12.25 14.89
C LEU A 139 8.85 11.04 14.01
N TRP A 140 8.71 11.16 12.69
CA TRP A 140 8.93 10.08 11.72
C TRP A 140 9.85 10.55 10.59
N PRO A 141 11.15 10.77 10.86
CA PRO A 141 12.09 11.27 9.85
C PRO A 141 12.32 10.28 8.70
N GLU A 142 12.07 8.98 8.92
CA GLU A 142 12.20 7.94 7.89
C GLU A 142 10.92 7.74 7.04
N CYS A 143 9.92 8.61 7.20
CA CYS A 143 8.62 8.46 6.56
C CYS A 143 8.66 8.76 5.06
N TYR A 144 7.99 7.92 4.27
CA TYR A 144 7.71 8.18 2.87
C TYR A 144 6.51 9.12 2.78
N SER A 145 6.52 10.03 1.81
CA SER A 145 5.35 10.86 1.48
C SER A 145 4.81 10.48 0.11
N VAL A 146 3.50 10.28 0.00
CA VAL A 146 2.82 10.17 -1.30
C VAL A 146 2.58 11.53 -1.96
N GLY A 147 2.86 12.63 -1.25
CA GLY A 147 2.80 13.98 -1.81
C GLY A 147 1.38 14.53 -2.02
N LEU A 148 0.38 14.03 -1.29
CA LEU A 148 -1.00 14.48 -1.47
C LEU A 148 -1.25 15.74 -0.65
N ALA A 149 -1.62 16.82 -1.33
CA ALA A 149 -1.92 18.10 -0.70
C ALA A 149 -3.25 18.10 0.07
N SER A 150 -4.20 17.23 -0.32
CA SER A 150 -5.51 17.11 0.34
C SER A 150 -6.11 15.73 0.09
N LEU A 151 -6.31 14.99 1.17
CA LEU A 151 -6.95 13.67 1.16
C LEU A 151 -8.41 13.74 0.67
N GLU A 152 -9.09 14.86 0.89
CA GLU A 152 -10.49 15.04 0.51
C GLU A 152 -10.71 15.00 -1.00
N LYS A 153 -9.66 15.31 -1.79
CA LYS A 153 -9.72 15.38 -3.25
C LYS A 153 -9.49 14.03 -3.95
N ILE A 154 -9.24 12.96 -3.20
CA ILE A 154 -8.95 11.63 -3.75
C ILE A 154 -10.26 10.97 -4.17
N GLU A 155 -10.50 10.82 -5.46
CA GLU A 155 -11.75 10.24 -5.98
C GLU A 155 -11.54 8.85 -6.59
N ARG A 156 -10.29 8.45 -6.82
CA ARG A 156 -9.94 7.18 -7.48
C ARG A 156 -8.50 6.73 -7.18
N PRO A 157 -8.16 5.45 -7.42
CA PRO A 157 -6.81 4.92 -7.23
C PRO A 157 -5.71 5.68 -7.99
N ASN A 158 -5.99 6.12 -9.22
CA ASN A 158 -5.00 6.82 -10.05
C ASN A 158 -4.58 8.18 -9.51
N ASP A 159 -5.33 8.75 -8.55
CA ASP A 159 -4.94 10.03 -7.92
C ASP A 159 -3.72 9.87 -7.00
N PHE A 160 -3.32 8.63 -6.69
CA PHE A 160 -2.07 8.31 -5.97
C PHE A 160 -0.86 8.14 -6.90
N GLU A 161 -1.05 8.10 -8.22
CA GLU A 161 0.07 7.91 -9.16
C GLU A 161 1.04 9.10 -9.11
N GLY A 162 2.33 8.81 -8.97
CA GLY A 162 3.37 9.82 -8.94
C GLY A 162 4.65 9.35 -8.25
N GLU A 163 5.61 10.26 -8.14
CA GLU A 163 6.96 9.98 -7.59
C GLU A 163 6.92 9.42 -6.16
N GLY A 164 5.97 9.87 -5.32
CA GLY A 164 5.82 9.38 -3.96
C GLY A 164 5.46 7.90 -3.89
N LEU A 165 4.47 7.48 -4.69
CA LEU A 165 4.06 6.07 -4.79
C LEU A 165 5.18 5.21 -5.41
N ASP A 166 5.83 5.70 -6.47
CA ASP A 166 6.93 5.00 -7.13
C ASP A 166 8.11 4.78 -6.18
N THR A 167 8.46 5.80 -5.40
CA THR A 167 9.53 5.73 -4.38
C THR A 167 9.21 4.73 -3.29
N LEU A 168 7.97 4.75 -2.79
CA LEU A 168 7.52 3.79 -1.78
C LEU A 168 7.62 2.35 -2.30
N VAL A 169 7.16 2.10 -3.52
CA VAL A 169 7.16 0.75 -4.11
C VAL A 169 8.57 0.28 -4.40
N ALA A 170 9.46 1.16 -4.89
CA ALA A 170 10.86 0.84 -5.06
C ALA A 170 11.51 0.41 -3.73
N ALA A 171 11.19 1.10 -2.64
CA ALA A 171 11.69 0.76 -1.31
C ALA A 171 11.15 -0.59 -0.81
N ILE A 172 9.86 -0.86 -0.95
CA ILE A 172 9.24 -2.15 -0.59
C ILE A 172 9.90 -3.31 -1.37
N ARG A 173 10.12 -3.12 -2.67
CA ARG A 173 10.74 -4.13 -3.53
C ARG A 173 12.21 -4.37 -3.21
N GLY A 174 12.91 -3.36 -2.68
CA GLY A 174 14.30 -3.47 -2.26
C GLY A 174 14.52 -4.24 -0.95
N VAL A 175 13.45 -4.68 -0.27
CA VAL A 175 13.55 -5.47 0.96
C VAL A 175 13.99 -6.89 0.67
N GLU A 176 15.00 -7.34 1.40
CA GLU A 176 15.47 -8.74 1.43
C GLU A 176 14.77 -9.58 2.51
#